data_AF-A0A2V8RJ39-F1
#
_entry.id   AF-A0A2V8RJ39-F1
#
_cell.length_a   1.000
_cell.length_b   1.000
_cell.length_c   1.000
_cell.angle_alpha   90.00
_cell.angle_beta   90.00
_cell.angle_gamma   90.00
#
_symmetry.space_group_name_H-M   'P 1'
#
loop_
_entity.id
_entity.type
_entity.pdbx_description
1 polymer ?
#
loop_
_entity_poly.entity_id
_entity_poly.type
_entity_poly.pdbx_seq_one_letter_code
_entity_poly.pdbx_strand_id
1 'polypeptide(L)'
;MKFVTQMLIILVAAGSALSQDNLKARDEGFARCNALMRDREARYKLCKDYLEKYTDDDYKHRETAEKFVRAYERVMSYAKALQAFAISQPHVWFVYEPDLKIELPNVDQTLSLNSYKIKIDRSFKTVAEAAMLKKAEAVYGPQFRYIDAMRSSPEQWADNLPDEITPLWGSPGNDNVQVTDVITASGIKYYYGISISSRAHQQFRNVFQMMSTSLEYTASVKHYDEWEHAYTKYRDVYVADLNLEWKSICGGLCGIGFTRNKLVVFDKKGEVVELYLDAAMNRTLWES
;
A
#
# COMPACT_ATOMS: atom_id res chain seq x y z
N MET A 1 -43.83 -12.80 77.71
CA MET A 1 -42.48 -12.32 77.33
C MET A 1 -42.04 -13.05 76.06
N LYS A 2 -41.48 -12.31 75.09
CA LYS A 2 -40.82 -12.75 73.84
C LYS A 2 -41.72 -12.94 72.60
N PHE A 3 -42.02 -11.80 71.98
CA PHE A 3 -42.21 -11.65 70.53
C PHE A 3 -41.00 -10.84 70.03
N VAL A 4 -40.05 -11.42 69.30
CA VAL A 4 -39.09 -10.63 68.50
C VAL A 4 -38.55 -11.45 67.31
N THR A 5 -38.65 -10.84 66.13
CA THR A 5 -37.77 -10.94 64.94
C THR A 5 -37.73 -12.23 64.11
N GLN A 6 -38.53 -12.24 63.04
CA GLN A 6 -38.11 -12.75 61.72
C GLN A 6 -38.37 -11.65 60.69
N MET A 7 -37.31 -11.02 60.15
CA MET A 7 -37.30 -10.37 58.83
C MET A 7 -35.91 -9.80 58.57
N LEU A 8 -35.06 -10.52 57.80
CA LEU A 8 -33.95 -9.89 57.08
C LEU A 8 -33.31 -10.83 56.02
N ILE A 9 -34.05 -11.31 55.01
CA ILE A 9 -33.41 -11.91 53.81
C ILE A 9 -34.25 -11.62 52.54
N ILE A 10 -34.34 -10.37 52.10
CA ILE A 10 -34.70 -10.05 50.69
C ILE A 10 -33.98 -8.77 50.30
N LEU A 11 -32.71 -8.86 49.89
CA LEU A 11 -32.03 -7.74 49.20
C LEU A 11 -30.85 -8.17 48.30
N VAL A 12 -30.51 -9.46 48.22
CA VAL A 12 -29.38 -9.95 47.40
C VAL A 12 -29.78 -10.30 45.95
N ALA A 13 -31.06 -10.60 45.68
CA ALA A 13 -31.48 -11.05 44.35
C ALA A 13 -31.57 -9.94 43.28
N ALA A 14 -31.83 -8.68 43.67
CA ALA A 14 -32.00 -7.58 42.72
C ALA A 14 -30.66 -7.10 42.11
N GLY A 15 -29.56 -7.17 42.87
CA GLY A 15 -28.23 -6.81 42.37
C GLY A 15 -27.68 -7.80 41.34
N SER A 16 -28.04 -9.08 41.47
CA SER A 16 -27.61 -10.14 40.54
C SER A 16 -28.31 -10.09 39.19
N ALA A 17 -29.58 -9.66 39.16
CA ALA A 17 -30.34 -9.51 37.91
C ALA A 17 -29.83 -8.31 37.09
N LEU A 18 -29.60 -7.17 37.73
CA LEU A 18 -29.07 -5.96 37.08
C LEU A 18 -27.63 -6.17 36.55
N SER A 19 -26.81 -6.98 37.23
CA SER A 19 -25.46 -7.28 36.74
C SER A 19 -25.45 -8.23 35.55
N GLN A 20 -26.36 -9.22 35.51
CA GLN A 20 -26.50 -10.13 34.36
C GLN A 20 -27.08 -9.44 33.12
N ASP A 21 -28.08 -8.56 33.29
CA ASP A 21 -28.64 -7.79 32.17
C ASP A 21 -27.62 -6.84 31.55
N ASN A 22 -26.76 -6.23 32.38
CA ASN A 22 -25.70 -5.35 31.91
C ASN A 22 -24.60 -6.13 31.17
N LEU A 23 -24.20 -7.30 31.67
CA LEU A 23 -23.26 -8.20 30.97
C LEU A 23 -23.82 -8.62 29.59
N LYS A 24 -25.09 -9.03 29.53
CA LYS A 24 -25.74 -9.41 28.27
C LYS A 24 -25.80 -8.23 27.28
N ALA A 25 -26.13 -7.03 27.75
CA ALA A 25 -26.18 -5.84 26.89
C ALA A 25 -24.81 -5.42 26.33
N ARG A 26 -23.72 -5.67 27.08
CA ARG A 26 -22.34 -5.46 26.66
C ARG A 26 -21.92 -6.46 25.59
N ASP A 27 -22.14 -7.75 25.84
CA ASP A 27 -21.85 -8.83 24.90
C ASP A 27 -22.60 -8.65 23.58
N GLU A 28 -23.89 -8.31 23.64
CA GLU A 28 -24.69 -7.99 22.45
C GLU A 28 -24.17 -6.73 21.72
N GLY A 29 -23.73 -5.71 22.46
CA GLY A 29 -23.13 -4.51 21.90
C GLY A 29 -21.85 -4.82 21.12
N PHE A 30 -20.93 -5.56 21.73
CA PHE A 30 -19.69 -5.99 21.09
C PHE A 30 -19.96 -6.93 19.89
N ALA A 31 -20.88 -7.88 20.04
CA ALA A 31 -21.27 -8.78 18.95
C ALA A 31 -21.80 -8.01 17.73
N ARG A 32 -22.59 -6.94 17.94
CA ARG A 32 -23.05 -6.07 16.84
C ARG A 32 -21.91 -5.28 16.19
N CYS A 33 -20.98 -4.74 16.99
CA CYS A 33 -19.74 -4.15 16.48
C CYS A 33 -18.91 -5.15 15.66
N ASN A 34 -18.94 -6.45 15.97
CA ASN A 34 -18.13 -7.44 15.26
C ASN A 34 -18.88 -8.18 14.13
N ALA A 35 -20.21 -8.11 14.07
CA ALA A 35 -21.02 -8.88 13.12
C ALA A 35 -20.94 -8.34 11.66
N LEU A 36 -20.69 -7.05 11.46
CA LEU A 36 -20.73 -6.40 10.14
C LEU A 36 -19.38 -6.38 9.43
N MET A 37 -18.81 -7.56 9.17
CA MET A 37 -17.51 -7.65 8.49
C MET A 37 -17.51 -7.17 7.04
N ARG A 38 -18.68 -7.10 6.39
CA ARG A 38 -18.82 -6.65 4.99
C ARG A 38 -19.08 -5.14 4.86
N ASP A 39 -19.84 -4.56 5.79
CA ASP A 39 -20.12 -3.12 5.82
C ASP A 39 -19.24 -2.45 6.87
N ARG A 40 -18.02 -2.07 6.45
CA ARG A 40 -17.01 -1.51 7.35
C ARG A 40 -17.39 -0.15 7.92
N GLU A 41 -18.18 0.65 7.19
CA GLU A 41 -18.66 1.94 7.68
C GLU A 41 -19.74 1.77 8.76
N ALA A 42 -20.71 0.88 8.54
CA ALA A 42 -21.70 0.54 9.56
C ALA A 42 -21.02 -0.10 10.79
N ARG A 43 -20.04 -0.98 10.56
CA ARG A 43 -19.21 -1.56 11.63
C ARG A 43 -18.53 -0.46 12.45
N TYR A 44 -17.93 0.52 11.79
CA TYR A 44 -17.26 1.65 12.45
C TYR A 44 -18.20 2.42 13.38
N LYS A 45 -19.41 2.77 12.90
CA LYS A 45 -20.43 3.46 13.71
C LYS A 45 -20.81 2.64 14.94
N LEU A 46 -21.11 1.35 14.76
CA LEU A 46 -21.48 0.46 15.87
C LEU A 46 -20.34 0.27 16.88
N CYS A 47 -19.10 0.15 16.43
CA CYS A 47 -17.95 0.02 17.32
C CYS A 47 -17.66 1.31 18.09
N LYS A 48 -17.83 2.48 17.47
CA LYS A 48 -17.77 3.77 18.19
C LYS A 48 -18.85 3.86 19.26
N ASP A 49 -20.10 3.59 18.90
CA ASP A 49 -21.23 3.62 19.84
C ASP A 49 -21.01 2.64 21.01
N TYR A 50 -20.48 1.45 20.73
CA TYR A 50 -20.12 0.46 21.74
C TYR A 50 -19.04 0.99 22.71
N LEU A 51 -17.95 1.58 22.20
CA LEU A 51 -16.87 2.12 23.02
C LEU A 51 -17.30 3.31 23.87
N GLU A 52 -18.20 4.15 23.36
CA GLU A 52 -18.77 5.28 24.10
C GLU A 52 -19.72 4.83 25.21
N LYS A 53 -20.54 3.79 24.94
CA LYS A 53 -21.58 3.32 25.86
C LYS A 53 -21.06 2.41 26.96
N TYR A 54 -20.05 1.60 26.68
CA TYR A 54 -19.58 0.54 27.58
C TYR A 54 -18.10 0.72 27.95
N THR A 55 -17.80 1.82 28.65
CA THR A 55 -16.42 2.20 29.01
C THR A 55 -15.74 1.24 30.00
N ASP A 56 -16.49 0.42 30.71
CA ASP A 56 -16.03 -0.52 31.73
C ASP A 56 -16.26 -1.99 31.35
N ASP A 57 -16.46 -2.28 30.06
CA ASP A 57 -16.57 -3.66 29.55
C ASP A 57 -15.23 -4.41 29.57
N ASP A 58 -15.27 -5.71 29.24
CA ASP A 58 -14.11 -6.57 29.11
C ASP A 58 -12.99 -5.92 28.27
N TYR A 59 -11.77 -5.97 28.82
CA TYR A 59 -10.59 -5.36 28.21
C TYR A 59 -10.36 -5.83 26.77
N LYS A 60 -10.57 -7.13 26.47
CA LYS A 60 -10.32 -7.67 25.12
C LYS A 60 -11.37 -7.20 24.12
N HIS A 61 -12.64 -7.10 24.53
CA HIS A 61 -13.69 -6.56 23.68
C HIS A 61 -13.39 -5.09 23.32
N ARG A 62 -13.06 -4.29 24.33
CA ARG A 62 -12.68 -2.89 24.14
C ARG A 62 -11.44 -2.74 23.27
N GLU A 63 -10.37 -3.48 23.56
CA GLU A 63 -9.12 -3.45 22.77
C GLU A 63 -9.38 -3.82 21.30
N THR A 64 -10.22 -4.82 21.04
CA THR A 64 -10.58 -5.24 19.67
C THR A 64 -11.35 -4.14 18.94
N ALA A 65 -12.36 -3.55 19.57
CA ALA A 65 -13.15 -2.47 18.99
C ALA A 65 -12.29 -1.20 18.78
N GLU A 66 -11.44 -0.84 19.75
CA GLU A 66 -10.52 0.30 19.65
C GLU A 66 -9.52 0.13 18.51
N LYS A 67 -8.92 -1.06 18.37
CA LYS A 67 -7.99 -1.36 17.28
C LYS A 67 -8.66 -1.16 15.93
N PHE A 68 -9.88 -1.67 15.75
CA PHE A 68 -10.63 -1.49 14.50
C PHE A 68 -10.97 -0.01 14.24
N VAL A 69 -11.49 0.70 15.25
CA VAL A 69 -11.85 2.13 15.12
C VAL A 69 -10.64 2.98 14.75
N ARG A 70 -9.49 2.79 15.42
CA ARG A 70 -8.24 3.51 15.10
C ARG A 70 -7.74 3.19 13.69
N ALA A 71 -7.77 1.92 13.29
CA ALA A 71 -7.38 1.50 11.95
C ALA A 71 -8.26 2.16 10.88
N TYR A 72 -9.58 2.12 11.07
CA TYR A 72 -10.55 2.73 10.17
C TYR A 72 -10.33 4.24 10.05
N GLU A 73 -10.18 4.96 11.16
CA GLU A 73 -9.96 6.42 11.17
C GLU A 73 -8.67 6.82 10.47
N ARG A 74 -7.56 6.11 10.74
CA ARG A 74 -6.28 6.34 10.06
C ARG A 74 -6.42 6.17 8.55
N VAL A 75 -6.99 5.04 8.12
CA VAL A 75 -7.12 4.70 6.71
C VAL A 75 -8.05 5.66 5.98
N MET A 76 -9.20 5.99 6.57
CA MET A 76 -10.16 6.89 5.94
C MET A 76 -9.64 8.33 5.86
N SER A 77 -8.87 8.78 6.85
CA SER A 77 -8.19 10.08 6.80
C SER A 77 -7.19 10.13 5.64
N TYR A 78 -6.40 9.07 5.48
CA TYR A 78 -5.44 8.94 4.37
C TYR A 78 -6.15 8.87 3.01
N ALA A 79 -7.19 8.05 2.89
CA ALA A 79 -7.96 7.89 1.66
C ALA A 79 -8.61 9.21 1.21
N LYS A 80 -9.14 10.00 2.15
CA LYS A 80 -9.68 11.34 1.85
C LYS A 80 -8.62 12.28 1.32
N ALA A 81 -7.40 12.22 1.86
CA ALA A 81 -6.29 13.03 1.38
C ALA A 81 -5.80 12.55 -0.01
N LEU A 82 -5.75 11.24 -0.25
CA LEU A 82 -5.47 10.68 -1.58
C LEU A 82 -6.48 11.13 -2.63
N GLN A 83 -7.76 11.23 -2.25
CA GLN A 83 -8.80 11.71 -3.14
C GLN A 83 -8.56 13.16 -3.61
N ALA A 84 -7.96 14.01 -2.76
CA ALA A 84 -7.61 15.37 -3.13
C ALA A 84 -6.53 15.45 -4.22
N PHE A 85 -5.56 14.51 -4.23
CA PHE A 85 -4.60 14.38 -5.33
C PHE A 85 -5.28 13.97 -6.65
N ALA A 86 -6.33 13.15 -6.58
CA ALA A 86 -7.04 12.68 -7.77
C ALA A 86 -7.98 13.74 -8.38
N ILE A 87 -8.62 14.59 -7.55
CA ILE A 87 -9.58 15.60 -8.03
C ILE A 87 -8.90 16.84 -8.62
N SER A 88 -7.69 17.16 -8.15
CA SER A 88 -6.98 18.38 -8.55
C SER A 88 -6.31 18.31 -9.92
N GLN A 89 -6.35 17.15 -10.60
CA GLN A 89 -5.61 16.92 -11.83
C GLN A 89 -6.56 16.62 -12.99
N PRO A 90 -6.50 17.36 -14.11
CA PRO A 90 -7.34 17.12 -15.27
C PRO A 90 -6.95 15.85 -16.04
N HIS A 91 -5.82 15.24 -15.69
CA HIS A 91 -5.27 14.04 -16.34
C HIS A 91 -5.43 12.81 -15.46
N VAL A 92 -5.42 11.62 -16.07
CA VAL A 92 -5.41 10.32 -15.36
C VAL A 92 -4.06 10.00 -14.70
N TRP A 93 -3.14 10.96 -14.63
CA TRP A 93 -1.82 10.82 -14.04
C TRP A 93 -1.38 12.14 -13.44
N PHE A 94 -0.36 12.10 -12.59
CA PHE A 94 0.31 13.29 -12.06
C PHE A 94 1.78 12.99 -11.74
N VAL A 95 2.59 14.04 -11.63
CA VAL A 95 4.00 13.93 -11.23
C VAL A 95 4.12 14.23 -9.74
N TYR A 96 4.75 13.34 -8.98
CA TYR A 96 5.01 13.54 -7.56
C TYR A 96 6.42 14.09 -7.35
N GLU A 97 6.51 15.39 -7.10
CA GLU A 97 7.78 16.14 -6.96
C GLU A 97 8.81 15.54 -6.01
N PRO A 98 8.45 14.97 -4.83
CA PRO A 98 9.44 14.32 -3.97
C PRO A 98 10.17 13.13 -4.64
N ASP A 99 9.51 12.38 -5.52
CA ASP A 99 10.15 11.28 -6.26
C ASP A 99 11.15 11.78 -7.30
N LEU A 100 10.99 13.01 -7.82
CA LEU A 100 12.00 13.66 -8.68
C LEU A 100 13.31 13.97 -7.96
N LYS A 101 13.35 13.89 -6.62
CA LYS A 101 14.56 14.15 -5.82
C LYS A 101 15.26 12.85 -5.40
N ILE A 102 14.67 11.70 -5.69
CA ILE A 102 15.26 10.41 -5.37
C ILE A 102 16.34 10.10 -6.41
N GLU A 103 17.54 9.81 -5.92
CA GLU A 103 18.63 9.28 -6.73
C GLU A 103 18.66 7.76 -6.62
N LEU A 104 18.48 7.09 -7.75
CA LEU A 104 18.61 5.64 -7.86
C LEU A 104 20.07 5.28 -8.20
N PRO A 105 20.65 4.26 -7.53
CA PRO A 105 22.01 3.87 -7.82
C PRO A 105 22.05 3.07 -9.13
N ASN A 106 23.05 3.30 -10.00
CA ASN A 106 23.31 2.39 -11.11
C ASN A 106 24.17 1.23 -10.58
N VAL A 107 23.63 0.02 -10.59
CA VAL A 107 24.25 -1.15 -9.95
C VAL A 107 24.04 -2.36 -10.84
N ASP A 108 25.10 -3.11 -11.11
CA ASP A 108 25.02 -4.48 -11.60
C ASP A 108 25.86 -5.35 -10.66
N GLN A 109 25.18 -6.01 -9.73
CA GLN A 109 25.78 -6.90 -8.75
C GLN A 109 25.10 -8.27 -8.86
N THR A 110 25.83 -9.19 -9.48
CA THR A 110 25.48 -10.61 -9.47
C THR A 110 26.55 -11.34 -8.66
N LEU A 111 26.20 -11.81 -7.46
CA LEU A 111 27.10 -12.63 -6.66
C LEU A 111 26.90 -14.10 -7.03
N SER A 112 27.95 -14.72 -7.59
CA SER A 112 27.93 -16.11 -8.08
C SER A 112 27.78 -17.18 -6.99
N LEU A 113 27.90 -16.81 -5.72
CA LEU A 113 27.91 -17.76 -4.60
C LEU A 113 26.69 -17.72 -3.68
N ASN A 114 25.87 -16.67 -3.68
CA ASN A 114 24.77 -16.54 -2.72
C ASN A 114 23.62 -15.74 -3.34
N SER A 115 22.54 -16.44 -3.73
CA SER A 115 21.11 -16.08 -3.60
C SER A 115 20.63 -14.60 -3.74
N TYR A 116 21.45 -13.68 -4.23
CA TYR A 116 21.24 -12.23 -4.18
C TYR A 116 21.67 -11.61 -5.52
N LYS A 117 20.72 -11.03 -6.23
CA LYS A 117 20.95 -10.31 -7.50
C LYS A 117 20.36 -8.91 -7.39
N ILE A 118 21.14 -7.89 -7.73
CA ILE A 118 20.65 -6.52 -7.86
C ILE A 118 21.15 -5.95 -9.17
N LYS A 119 20.22 -5.59 -10.04
CA LYS A 119 20.47 -4.84 -11.26
C LYS A 119 19.55 -3.62 -11.29
N ILE A 120 20.12 -2.44 -11.40
CA ILE A 120 19.42 -1.17 -11.60
C ILE A 120 20.16 -0.46 -12.72
N ASP A 121 19.54 -0.41 -13.90
CA ASP A 121 20.13 0.13 -15.12
C ASP A 121 19.21 1.17 -15.75
N ARG A 122 19.79 2.30 -16.17
CA ARG A 122 19.09 3.45 -16.74
C ARG A 122 19.81 3.91 -17.99
N SER A 123 19.11 3.94 -19.12
CA SER A 123 19.68 4.27 -20.43
C SER A 123 19.03 5.52 -21.04
N PHE A 124 19.85 6.48 -21.43
CA PHE A 124 19.46 7.73 -22.07
C PHE A 124 20.65 8.30 -22.86
N LYS A 125 20.40 9.09 -23.90
CA LYS A 125 21.42 9.71 -24.76
C LYS A 125 21.74 11.14 -24.35
N THR A 126 20.78 11.87 -23.77
CA THR A 126 20.90 13.30 -23.47
C THR A 126 20.47 13.65 -22.05
N VAL A 127 20.86 14.83 -21.57
CA VAL A 127 20.42 15.37 -20.26
C VAL A 127 18.90 15.56 -20.22
N ALA A 128 18.28 15.96 -21.34
CA ALA A 128 16.84 16.10 -21.43
C ALA A 128 16.13 14.74 -21.28
N GLU A 129 16.64 13.71 -21.95
CA GLU A 129 16.16 12.33 -21.80
C GLU A 129 16.35 11.82 -20.36
N ALA A 130 17.50 12.07 -19.73
CA ALA A 130 17.71 11.72 -18.33
C ALA A 130 16.67 12.36 -17.39
N ALA A 131 16.32 13.63 -17.63
CA ALA A 131 15.29 14.33 -16.88
C ALA A 131 13.89 13.77 -17.14
N MET A 132 13.57 13.39 -18.38
CA MET A 132 12.31 12.69 -18.71
C MET A 132 12.23 11.33 -18.04
N LEU A 133 13.31 10.57 -17.98
CA LEU A 133 13.35 9.27 -17.29
C LEU A 133 13.09 9.44 -15.79
N LYS A 134 13.71 10.44 -15.16
CA LYS A 134 13.43 10.79 -13.76
C LYS A 134 11.98 11.24 -13.55
N LYS A 135 11.43 12.01 -14.50
CA LYS A 135 10.01 12.39 -14.49
C LYS A 135 9.13 11.15 -14.61
N ALA A 136 9.46 10.19 -15.48
CA ALA A 136 8.74 8.93 -15.65
C ALA A 136 8.71 8.13 -14.35
N GLU A 137 9.83 8.08 -13.61
CA GLU A 137 9.94 7.45 -12.29
C GLU A 137 9.12 8.16 -11.20
N ALA A 138 8.64 9.38 -11.45
CA ALA A 138 7.81 10.15 -10.53
C ALA A 138 6.34 10.28 -10.98
N VAL A 139 5.95 9.68 -12.12
CA VAL A 139 4.55 9.70 -12.58
C VAL A 139 3.73 8.67 -11.81
N TYR A 140 2.60 9.08 -11.25
CA TYR A 140 1.62 8.20 -10.63
C TYR A 140 0.35 8.15 -11.46
N GLY A 141 -0.28 6.98 -11.50
CA GLY A 141 -1.63 6.84 -12.03
C GLY A 141 -2.70 7.27 -11.01
N PRO A 142 -3.98 7.06 -11.35
CA PRO A 142 -5.09 7.44 -10.49
C PRO A 142 -5.06 6.68 -9.17
N GLN A 143 -5.33 7.38 -8.07
CA GLN A 143 -5.26 6.81 -6.72
C GLN A 143 -6.56 6.12 -6.27
N PHE A 144 -7.64 6.18 -7.08
CA PHE A 144 -8.96 5.68 -6.70
C PHE A 144 -8.97 4.18 -6.36
N ARG A 145 -8.16 3.38 -7.05
CA ARG A 145 -8.07 1.93 -6.79
C ARG A 145 -7.62 1.62 -5.36
N TYR A 146 -6.76 2.47 -4.79
CA TYR A 146 -6.29 2.31 -3.41
C TYR A 146 -7.38 2.69 -2.41
N ILE A 147 -8.16 3.72 -2.71
CA ILE A 147 -9.26 4.18 -1.85
C ILE A 147 -10.29 3.06 -1.64
N ASP A 148 -10.65 2.34 -2.70
CA ASP A 148 -11.62 1.23 -2.60
C ASP A 148 -11.03 0.02 -1.86
N ALA A 149 -9.75 -0.30 -2.09
CA ALA A 149 -9.05 -1.37 -1.36
C ALA A 149 -8.92 -1.04 0.14
N MET A 150 -8.61 0.21 0.47
CA MET A 150 -8.53 0.74 1.84
C MET A 150 -9.85 0.61 2.58
N ARG A 151 -10.96 0.98 1.93
CA ARG A 151 -12.31 0.86 2.51
C ARG A 151 -12.69 -0.59 2.78
N SER A 152 -12.27 -1.50 1.92
CA SER A 152 -12.59 -2.92 2.00
C SER A 152 -11.81 -3.63 3.13
N SER A 153 -10.57 -3.20 3.39
CA SER A 153 -9.65 -3.87 4.34
C SER A 153 -8.84 -2.88 5.20
N PRO A 154 -9.48 -1.99 5.99
CA PRO A 154 -8.79 -0.93 6.72
C PRO A 154 -7.72 -1.45 7.70
N GLU A 155 -7.97 -2.58 8.35
CA GLU A 155 -7.02 -3.20 9.29
C GLU A 155 -5.70 -3.62 8.59
N GLN A 156 -5.76 -4.06 7.33
CA GLN A 156 -4.59 -4.44 6.54
C GLN A 156 -3.78 -3.21 6.10
N TRP A 157 -4.47 -2.10 5.81
CA TRP A 157 -3.85 -0.86 5.37
C TRP A 157 -3.27 -0.05 6.52
N ALA A 158 -3.93 -0.03 7.67
CA ALA A 158 -3.59 0.86 8.78
C ALA A 158 -2.12 0.74 9.23
N ASP A 159 -1.55 -0.46 9.25
CA ASP A 159 -0.16 -0.67 9.67
C ASP A 159 0.86 -0.49 8.53
N ASN A 160 0.38 -0.42 7.28
CA ASN A 160 1.21 -0.35 6.08
C ASN A 160 1.20 1.04 5.41
N LEU A 161 0.34 1.94 5.87
CA LEU A 161 0.29 3.32 5.39
C LEU A 161 1.53 4.10 5.83
N PRO A 162 2.12 4.93 4.95
CA PRO A 162 3.11 5.90 5.36
C PRO A 162 2.56 6.84 6.44
N ASP A 163 3.43 7.36 7.30
CA ASP A 163 3.04 8.34 8.33
C ASP A 163 2.69 9.69 7.70
N GLU A 164 3.36 10.03 6.60
CA GLU A 164 3.06 11.21 5.80
C GLU A 164 2.09 10.88 4.67
N ILE A 165 1.19 11.81 4.37
CA ILE A 165 0.28 11.70 3.23
C ILE A 165 1.07 11.83 1.93
N THR A 166 1.21 10.73 1.21
CA THR A 166 1.94 10.63 -0.05
C THR A 166 1.15 9.74 -1.02
N PRO A 167 1.32 9.89 -2.34
CA PRO A 167 0.70 8.99 -3.28
C PRO A 167 1.28 7.58 -3.16
N LEU A 168 0.42 6.58 -3.36
CA LEU A 168 0.80 5.19 -3.20
C LEU A 168 1.32 4.64 -4.52
N TRP A 169 2.47 3.96 -4.43
CA TRP A 169 3.06 3.22 -5.54
C TRP A 169 2.74 1.72 -5.46
N GLY A 170 2.26 1.25 -4.31
CA GLY A 170 1.97 -0.15 -4.06
C GLY A 170 0.92 -0.35 -2.97
N SER A 171 0.51 -1.61 -2.81
CA SER A 171 -0.49 -2.05 -1.84
C SER A 171 0.14 -3.00 -0.79
N PRO A 172 -0.47 -3.15 0.40
CA PRO A 172 -0.03 -4.15 1.36
C PRO A 172 -0.02 -5.55 0.73
N GLY A 173 1.10 -6.25 0.86
CA GLY A 173 1.23 -7.66 0.45
C GLY A 173 1.44 -8.59 1.63
N ASN A 174 1.90 -9.81 1.34
CA ASN A 174 2.23 -10.80 2.35
C ASN A 174 3.57 -10.48 3.02
N ASP A 175 3.77 -10.98 4.24
CA ASP A 175 5.01 -10.87 5.01
C ASP A 175 5.54 -9.42 5.17
N ASN A 176 4.61 -8.46 5.21
CA ASN A 176 4.85 -7.02 5.27
C ASN A 176 5.64 -6.46 4.07
N VAL A 177 5.69 -7.20 2.96
CA VAL A 177 6.25 -6.73 1.69
C VAL A 177 5.13 -6.07 0.89
N GLN A 178 5.35 -4.83 0.43
CA GLN A 178 4.38 -4.17 -0.45
C GLN A 178 4.39 -4.84 -1.84
N VAL A 179 3.23 -4.88 -2.48
CA VAL A 179 3.07 -5.27 -3.88
C VAL A 179 3.15 -4.01 -4.73
N THR A 180 4.07 -3.96 -5.70
CA THR A 180 4.15 -2.82 -6.63
C THR A 180 2.93 -2.81 -7.54
N ASP A 181 2.25 -1.68 -7.61
CA ASP A 181 1.15 -1.47 -8.55
C ASP A 181 1.47 -0.37 -9.59
N VAL A 182 2.50 0.43 -9.35
CA VAL A 182 3.10 1.35 -10.32
C VAL A 182 4.59 1.50 -10.02
N ILE A 183 5.42 1.48 -11.07
CA ILE A 183 6.86 1.66 -10.93
C ILE A 183 7.16 3.14 -10.66
N THR A 184 7.76 3.43 -9.51
CA THR A 184 8.23 4.77 -9.13
C THR A 184 9.59 4.72 -8.47
N ALA A 185 10.28 5.86 -8.37
CA ALA A 185 11.57 5.96 -7.70
C ALA A 185 11.48 5.51 -6.22
N SER A 186 10.40 5.88 -5.53
CA SER A 186 10.12 5.40 -4.17
C SER A 186 9.96 3.87 -4.10
N GLY A 187 9.22 3.27 -5.04
CA GLY A 187 9.06 1.82 -5.11
C GLY A 187 10.39 1.09 -5.38
N ILE A 188 11.17 1.58 -6.35
CA ILE A 188 12.48 0.98 -6.69
C ILE A 188 13.43 1.07 -5.48
N LYS A 189 13.48 2.23 -4.81
CA LYS A 189 14.29 2.43 -3.60
C LYS A 189 13.87 1.50 -2.46
N TYR A 190 12.57 1.24 -2.32
CA TYR A 190 12.06 0.29 -1.32
C TYR A 190 12.61 -1.12 -1.55
N TYR A 191 12.50 -1.67 -2.76
CA TYR A 191 13.01 -3.02 -3.04
C TYR A 191 14.53 -3.09 -3.03
N TYR A 192 15.22 -2.02 -3.44
CA TYR A 192 16.67 -1.92 -3.26
C TYR A 192 17.04 -2.02 -1.78
N GLY A 193 16.35 -1.27 -0.91
CA GLY A 193 16.53 -1.32 0.54
C GLY A 193 16.31 -2.71 1.12
N ILE A 194 15.22 -3.37 0.77
CA ILE A 194 14.93 -4.75 1.22
C ILE A 194 16.03 -5.71 0.78
N SER A 195 16.43 -5.67 -0.50
CA SER A 195 17.44 -6.58 -1.03
C SER A 195 18.80 -6.40 -0.35
N ILE A 196 19.19 -5.15 -0.06
CA ILE A 196 20.44 -4.85 0.66
C ILE A 196 20.36 -5.28 2.13
N SER A 197 19.26 -4.99 2.83
CA SER A 197 19.09 -5.40 4.24
C SER A 197 19.04 -6.92 4.38
N SER A 198 18.36 -7.62 3.47
CA SER A 198 18.33 -9.08 3.45
C SER A 198 19.72 -9.68 3.27
N ARG A 199 20.52 -9.12 2.35
CA ARG A 199 21.92 -9.51 2.17
C ARG A 199 22.76 -9.30 3.44
N ALA A 200 22.49 -8.24 4.20
CA ALA A 200 23.16 -7.96 5.46
C ALA A 200 22.62 -8.79 6.66
N HIS A 201 21.63 -9.67 6.45
CA HIS A 201 20.88 -10.36 7.49
C HIS A 201 20.27 -9.39 8.53
N GLN A 202 19.87 -8.20 8.07
CA GLN A 202 19.22 -7.18 8.88
C GLN A 202 17.73 -7.15 8.58
N GLN A 203 16.92 -6.99 9.61
CA GLN A 203 15.48 -6.80 9.47
C GLN A 203 15.20 -5.41 8.85
N PHE A 204 14.39 -5.36 7.80
CA PHE A 204 13.98 -4.11 7.16
C PHE A 204 12.51 -3.83 7.48
N ARG A 205 12.19 -2.79 8.26
CA ARG A 205 10.80 -2.31 8.47
C ARG A 205 9.77 -3.43 8.75
N ASN A 206 10.09 -4.36 9.64
CA ASN A 206 9.24 -5.52 9.99
C ASN A 206 8.99 -6.53 8.85
N VAL A 207 9.72 -6.44 7.74
CA VAL A 207 9.76 -7.47 6.69
C VAL A 207 10.45 -8.71 7.23
N PHE A 208 9.90 -9.88 6.90
CA PHE A 208 10.46 -11.18 7.28
C PHE A 208 11.88 -11.37 6.70
N GLN A 209 12.72 -12.15 7.39
CA GLN A 209 14.07 -12.44 6.92
C GLN A 209 14.05 -13.34 5.67
N MET A 210 14.58 -12.86 4.55
CA MET A 210 14.61 -13.62 3.30
C MET A 210 15.94 -14.39 3.18
N MET A 211 15.89 -15.57 2.54
CA MET A 211 17.05 -16.38 2.20
C MET A 211 17.70 -15.91 0.89
N SER A 212 16.89 -15.39 -0.02
CA SER A 212 17.31 -14.92 -1.33
C SER A 212 16.49 -13.69 -1.75
N THR A 213 17.10 -12.80 -2.52
CA THR A 213 16.38 -11.73 -3.22
C THR A 213 16.96 -11.50 -4.61
N SER A 214 16.11 -11.12 -5.56
CA SER A 214 16.53 -10.73 -6.90
C SER A 214 15.74 -9.49 -7.28
N LEU A 215 16.44 -8.37 -7.45
CA LEU A 215 15.91 -7.11 -7.95
C LEU A 215 16.49 -6.84 -9.33
N GLU A 216 15.64 -6.62 -10.31
CA GLU A 216 16.02 -6.15 -11.64
C GLU A 216 15.14 -4.98 -12.05
N TYR A 217 15.75 -3.81 -12.19
CA TYR A 217 15.14 -2.61 -12.73
C TYR A 217 15.90 -2.19 -13.97
N THR A 218 15.19 -2.03 -15.08
CA THR A 218 15.73 -1.46 -16.31
C THR A 218 14.81 -0.36 -16.77
N ALA A 219 15.37 0.79 -17.08
CA ALA A 219 14.61 1.89 -17.64
C ALA A 219 15.36 2.55 -18.80
N SER A 220 14.61 2.95 -19.82
CA SER A 220 15.17 3.66 -20.96
C SER A 220 14.18 4.65 -21.53
N VAL A 221 14.69 5.70 -22.18
CA VAL A 221 13.85 6.66 -22.91
C VAL A 221 14.41 6.84 -24.32
N LYS A 222 13.51 6.91 -25.30
CA LYS A 222 13.87 7.10 -26.71
C LYS A 222 12.88 8.02 -27.41
N HIS A 223 13.38 8.79 -28.36
CA HIS A 223 12.56 9.57 -29.29
C HIS A 223 11.97 8.69 -30.39
N TYR A 224 10.76 9.03 -30.84
CA TYR A 224 10.05 8.44 -31.95
C TYR A 224 9.39 9.53 -32.81
N ASP A 225 9.67 9.50 -34.11
CA ASP A 225 8.96 10.34 -35.08
C ASP A 225 7.47 9.97 -35.14
N GLU A 226 7.19 8.67 -35.15
CA GLU A 226 5.84 8.10 -34.99
C GLU A 226 5.90 6.91 -34.02
N TRP A 227 4.97 6.85 -33.08
CA TRP A 227 4.83 5.73 -32.14
C TRP A 227 3.37 5.37 -31.98
N GLU A 228 3.06 4.07 -31.95
CA GLU A 228 1.69 3.57 -31.79
C GLU A 228 1.59 2.60 -30.62
N HIS A 229 0.60 2.81 -29.77
CA HIS A 229 0.25 1.88 -28.69
C HIS A 229 -1.25 1.89 -28.45
N ALA A 230 -1.83 0.70 -28.25
CA ALA A 230 -3.25 0.51 -27.99
C ALA A 230 -4.18 1.34 -28.93
N TYR A 231 -3.87 1.32 -30.24
CA TYR A 231 -4.59 2.06 -31.29
C TYR A 231 -4.45 3.59 -31.27
N THR A 232 -3.65 4.14 -30.35
CA THR A 232 -3.32 5.56 -30.30
C THR A 232 -2.00 5.81 -31.00
N LYS A 233 -2.00 6.76 -31.95
CA LYS A 233 -0.81 7.20 -32.66
C LYS A 233 -0.31 8.52 -32.11
N TYR A 234 0.99 8.57 -31.86
CA TYR A 234 1.72 9.71 -31.37
C TYR A 234 2.76 10.11 -32.41
N ARG A 235 3.09 11.41 -32.45
CA ARG A 235 4.10 11.97 -33.35
C ARG A 235 5.07 12.85 -32.59
N ASP A 236 6.34 12.77 -32.92
CA ASP A 236 7.42 13.54 -32.31
C ASP A 236 7.37 13.47 -30.77
N VAL A 237 7.44 12.23 -30.26
CA VAL A 237 7.32 11.93 -28.83
C VAL A 237 8.55 11.22 -28.30
N TYR A 238 8.74 11.33 -27.00
CA TYR A 238 9.69 10.49 -26.26
C TYR A 238 8.90 9.45 -25.47
N VAL A 239 9.36 8.20 -25.48
CA VAL A 239 8.73 7.12 -24.73
C VAL A 239 9.75 6.59 -23.73
N ALA A 240 9.40 6.67 -22.44
CA ALA A 240 10.14 6.02 -21.38
C ALA A 240 9.52 4.66 -21.07
N ASP A 241 10.33 3.60 -21.18
CA ASP A 241 9.99 2.23 -20.83
C ASP A 241 10.70 1.84 -19.53
N LEU A 242 9.92 1.49 -18.52
CA LEU A 242 10.36 1.09 -17.19
C LEU A 242 9.88 -0.34 -16.93
N ASN A 243 10.80 -1.22 -16.56
CA ASN A 243 10.51 -2.59 -16.16
C ASN A 243 11.13 -2.86 -14.78
N LEU A 244 10.34 -3.43 -13.88
CA LEU A 244 10.74 -3.78 -12.53
C LEU A 244 10.32 -5.22 -12.23
N GLU A 245 11.29 -6.08 -11.99
CA GLU A 245 11.12 -7.41 -11.43
C GLU A 245 11.74 -7.45 -10.04
N TRP A 246 10.97 -7.99 -9.09
CA TRP A 246 11.52 -8.35 -7.79
C TRP A 246 10.98 -9.69 -7.35
N LYS A 247 11.83 -10.50 -6.74
CA LYS A 247 11.45 -11.77 -6.12
C LYS A 247 12.30 -12.08 -4.90
N SER A 248 11.74 -12.83 -3.97
CA SER A 248 12.45 -13.38 -2.82
C SER A 248 12.02 -14.80 -2.50
N ILE A 249 12.89 -15.50 -1.78
CA ILE A 249 12.60 -16.80 -1.17
C ILE A 249 12.80 -16.65 0.33
N CYS A 250 11.79 -17.04 1.11
CA CYS A 250 11.77 -17.02 2.57
C CYS A 250 11.92 -18.42 3.20
N GLY A 251 11.91 -19.49 2.38
CA GLY A 251 12.04 -20.88 2.82
C GLY A 251 11.70 -21.87 1.69
N GLY A 252 11.76 -23.17 1.96
CA GLY A 252 11.62 -24.22 0.93
C GLY A 252 10.32 -24.19 0.10
N LEU A 253 9.25 -23.59 0.62
CA LEU A 253 7.95 -23.42 -0.06
C LEU A 253 7.43 -21.97 -0.03
N CYS A 254 8.26 -21.02 0.41
CA CYS A 254 7.87 -19.63 0.63
C CYS A 254 8.61 -18.73 -0.36
N GLY A 255 7.87 -18.07 -1.23
CA GLY A 255 8.41 -17.10 -2.17
C GLY A 255 7.36 -16.10 -2.60
N ILE A 256 7.81 -14.87 -2.85
CA ILE A 256 6.98 -13.76 -3.32
C ILE A 256 7.74 -13.05 -4.44
N GLY A 257 7.03 -12.56 -5.43
CA GLY A 257 7.64 -11.74 -6.47
C GLY A 257 6.60 -11.18 -7.42
N PHE A 258 7.07 -10.28 -8.28
CA PHE A 258 6.26 -9.66 -9.31
C PHE A 258 7.16 -9.20 -10.45
N THR A 259 6.52 -8.97 -11.59
CA THR A 259 7.05 -8.17 -12.69
C THR A 259 6.02 -7.09 -12.99
N ARG A 260 6.49 -5.86 -13.20
CA ARG A 260 5.69 -4.72 -13.63
C ARG A 260 6.36 -4.04 -14.79
N ASN A 261 5.54 -3.49 -15.68
CA ASN A 261 5.99 -2.63 -16.77
C ASN A 261 5.25 -1.30 -16.69
N LYS A 262 5.90 -0.24 -17.16
CA LYS A 262 5.31 1.10 -17.21
C LYS A 262 5.88 1.84 -18.41
N LEU A 263 4.98 2.38 -19.23
CA LEU A 263 5.35 3.29 -20.31
C LEU A 263 4.86 4.69 -19.96
N VAL A 264 5.72 5.68 -20.16
CA VAL A 264 5.36 7.10 -20.06
C VAL A 264 5.70 7.78 -21.38
N VAL A 265 4.69 8.35 -22.02
CA VAL A 265 4.85 9.10 -23.26
C VAL A 265 5.01 10.57 -22.91
N PHE A 266 6.01 11.22 -23.50
CA PHE A 266 6.27 12.65 -23.37
C PHE A 266 6.17 13.34 -24.71
N ASP A 267 5.74 14.60 -24.71
CA ASP A 267 5.92 15.48 -25.86
C ASP A 267 7.39 15.92 -25.99
N LYS A 268 7.72 16.63 -27.07
CA LYS A 268 9.06 17.19 -27.30
C LYS A 268 9.57 18.16 -26.22
N LYS A 269 8.69 18.67 -25.35
CA LYS A 269 9.06 19.55 -24.23
C LYS A 269 9.32 18.76 -22.94
N GLY A 270 9.05 17.45 -22.94
CA GLY A 270 9.17 16.60 -21.76
C GLY A 270 7.95 16.66 -20.85
N GLU A 271 6.79 17.10 -21.35
CA GLU A 271 5.52 16.99 -20.63
C GLU A 271 4.87 15.64 -20.89
N VAL A 272 4.34 15.04 -19.83
CA VAL A 272 3.68 13.73 -19.93
C VAL A 272 2.41 13.89 -20.76
N VAL A 273 2.22 13.00 -21.71
CA VAL A 273 1.04 12.93 -22.57
C VAL A 273 0.19 11.74 -22.16
N GLU A 274 0.81 10.60 -21.88
CA GLU A 274 0.10 9.37 -21.56
C GLU A 274 0.90 8.48 -20.60
N LEU A 275 0.18 7.71 -19.79
CA LEU A 275 0.71 6.70 -18.89
C LEU A 275 0.06 5.34 -19.17
N TYR A 276 0.88 4.32 -19.45
CA TYR A 276 0.44 2.94 -19.53
C TYR A 276 1.05 2.11 -18.40
N LEU A 277 0.20 1.36 -17.69
CA LEU A 277 0.61 0.44 -16.62
C LEU A 277 0.49 -1.00 -17.11
N ASP A 278 1.47 -1.84 -16.77
CA ASP A 278 1.59 -3.24 -17.18
C ASP A 278 1.56 -3.47 -18.70
N ALA A 279 1.84 -2.42 -19.47
CA ALA A 279 2.02 -2.49 -20.91
C ALA A 279 3.47 -2.86 -21.21
N ALA A 280 3.69 -4.04 -21.79
CA ALA A 280 4.97 -4.34 -22.41
C ALA A 280 5.08 -3.60 -23.74
N MET A 281 6.26 -3.08 -24.01
CA MET A 281 6.58 -2.52 -25.32
C MET A 281 6.65 -3.63 -26.37
N ASN A 282 6.10 -3.39 -27.57
CA ASN A 282 6.19 -4.37 -28.65
C ASN A 282 7.63 -4.39 -29.21
N ARG A 283 8.44 -5.35 -28.75
CA ARG A 283 9.90 -5.38 -28.99
C ARG A 283 10.31 -5.47 -30.47
N THR A 284 9.43 -5.91 -31.36
CA THR A 284 9.68 -5.93 -32.81
C THR A 284 9.87 -4.54 -33.43
N LEU A 285 9.46 -3.47 -32.75
CA LEU A 285 9.64 -2.08 -33.20
C LEU A 285 10.86 -1.38 -32.56
N TRP A 286 11.70 -2.11 -31.83
CA TRP A 286 12.81 -1.55 -31.04
C TRP A 286 14.21 -1.79 -31.61
N GLU A 287 14.33 -2.71 -32.56
CA GLU A 287 15.59 -3.10 -33.20
C GLU A 287 15.78 -2.49 -34.60
N SER A 288 14.94 -1.53 -34.99
CA SER A 288 15.07 -0.78 -36.26
C SER A 288 15.81 0.54 -36.09
#